data_AF-A0A7U9HV06-F1
#
_entry.id   AF-A0A7U9HV06-F1
#
_cell.length_a   1.000
_cell.length_b   1.000
_cell.length_c   1.000
_cell.angle_alpha   90.00
_cell.angle_beta   90.00
_cell.angle_gamma   90.00
#
_symmetry.space_group_name_H-M   'P 1'
#
loop_
_entity.id
_entity.type
_entity.pdbx_description
1 polymer ?
#
loop_
_entity_poly.entity_id
_entity_poly.type
_entity_poly.pdbx_seq_one_letter_code
_entity_poly.pdbx_strand_id
1 'polypeptide(L)'
;MFTALRMKIEDERSRLRDELNAIVASANATAEEKSEALDKIEKLQALSEKEATLETLIKSKGGYEDVLVRADDNQVRVTIKAKQNSAKSANEVIHMVKKEIPDAEYVTVEFQPAG
;
A
#
# COMPACT_ATOMS: atom_id res chain seq x y z
N MET A 1 16.91 3.29 4.28
CA MET A 1 15.69 4.11 4.43
C MET A 1 14.45 3.37 3.93
N PHE A 2 14.47 2.86 2.70
CA PHE A 2 13.41 2.01 2.13
C PHE A 2 12.95 0.85 3.03
N THR A 3 13.87 0.01 3.52
CA THR A 3 13.53 -1.12 4.41
C THR A 3 12.89 -0.65 5.73
N ALA A 4 13.35 0.46 6.28
CA ALA A 4 12.77 1.03 7.50
C ALA A 4 11.35 1.58 7.24
N LEU A 5 11.07 2.10 6.04
CA LEU A 5 9.73 2.50 5.64
C LEU A 5 8.81 1.28 5.50
N ARG A 6 9.28 0.20 4.85
CA ARG A 6 8.52 -1.07 4.74
C ARG A 6 8.20 -1.63 6.14
N MET A 7 9.21 -1.72 7.02
CA MET A 7 9.01 -2.18 8.40
C MET A 7 7.99 -1.32 9.16
N LYS A 8 8.06 0.02 9.05
CA LYS A 8 7.09 0.91 9.69
C LYS A 8 5.65 0.67 9.21
N ILE A 9 5.46 0.45 7.92
CA ILE A 9 4.13 0.19 7.35
C ILE A 9 3.61 -1.17 7.83
N GLU A 10 4.45 -2.19 7.85
CA GLU A 10 4.10 -3.51 8.37
C GLU A 10 3.73 -3.47 9.87
N ASP A 11 4.46 -2.69 10.67
CA ASP A 11 4.16 -2.45 12.07
C ASP A 11 2.81 -1.70 12.24
N GLU A 12 2.57 -0.64 11.46
CA GLU A 12 1.31 0.10 11.46
C GLU A 12 0.12 -0.82 11.13
N ARG A 13 0.27 -1.67 10.10
CA ARG A 13 -0.77 -2.62 9.71
C ARG A 13 -1.03 -3.70 10.73
N SER A 14 0.03 -4.22 11.35
CA SER A 14 -0.10 -5.21 12.41
C SER A 14 -0.88 -4.62 13.59
N ARG A 15 -0.52 -3.40 14.02
CA ARG A 15 -1.25 -2.70 15.09
C ARG A 15 -2.72 -2.45 14.74
N LEU A 16 -3.00 -1.95 13.55
CA LEU A 16 -4.37 -1.71 13.08
C LEU A 16 -5.20 -3.02 13.08
N ARG A 17 -4.62 -4.13 12.60
CA ARG A 17 -5.27 -5.44 12.65
C ARG A 17 -5.53 -5.90 14.08
N ASP A 18 -4.56 -5.75 14.97
CA ASP A 18 -4.70 -6.13 16.37
C ASP A 18 -5.79 -5.32 17.07
N GLU A 19 -5.87 -4.01 16.81
CA GLU A 19 -6.92 -3.12 17.33
C GLU A 19 -8.31 -3.53 16.82
N LEU A 20 -8.45 -3.77 15.52
CA LEU A 20 -9.71 -4.23 14.93
C LEU A 20 -10.12 -5.60 15.47
N ASN A 21 -9.18 -6.54 15.60
CA ASN A 21 -9.43 -7.85 16.20
C ASN A 21 -9.85 -7.74 17.66
N ALA A 22 -9.28 -6.80 18.43
CA ALA A 22 -9.69 -6.54 19.80
C ALA A 22 -11.13 -6.02 19.88
N ILE A 23 -11.57 -5.18 18.92
CA ILE A 23 -12.96 -4.73 18.81
C ILE A 23 -13.89 -5.92 18.51
N VAL A 24 -13.52 -6.77 17.53
CA VAL A 24 -14.29 -7.97 17.19
C VAL A 24 -14.44 -8.92 18.39
N ALA A 25 -13.35 -9.11 19.13
CA ALA A 25 -13.31 -9.98 20.32
C ALA A 25 -13.92 -9.34 21.57
N SER A 26 -14.14 -8.02 21.59
CA SER A 26 -14.65 -7.30 22.75
C SER A 26 -16.08 -7.74 23.09
N ALA A 27 -16.33 -8.04 24.36
CA ALA A 27 -17.68 -8.29 24.86
C ALA A 27 -18.52 -6.99 24.97
N ASN A 28 -17.87 -5.83 24.94
CA ASN A 28 -18.51 -4.52 25.08
C ASN A 28 -18.84 -3.86 23.74
N ALA A 29 -18.36 -4.41 22.62
CA ALA A 29 -18.64 -3.88 21.29
C ALA A 29 -20.00 -4.36 20.77
N THR A 30 -20.73 -3.49 20.07
CA THR A 30 -22.01 -3.82 19.44
C THR A 30 -21.82 -4.72 18.22
N ALA A 31 -22.92 -5.30 17.73
CA ALA A 31 -22.87 -6.11 16.51
C ALA A 31 -22.41 -5.28 15.30
N GLU A 32 -22.84 -4.01 15.22
CA GLU A 32 -22.43 -3.07 14.19
C GLU A 32 -20.93 -2.76 14.26
N GLU A 33 -20.39 -2.46 15.45
CA GLU A 33 -18.97 -2.17 15.63
C GLU A 33 -18.09 -3.36 15.25
N LYS A 34 -18.53 -4.58 15.57
CA LYS A 34 -17.84 -5.81 15.17
C LYS A 34 -17.91 -6.02 13.66
N SER A 35 -19.06 -5.77 13.05
CA SER A 35 -19.21 -5.86 11.59
C SER A 35 -18.31 -4.86 10.88
N GLU A 36 -18.29 -3.60 11.30
CA GLU A 36 -17.41 -2.59 10.73
C GLU A 36 -15.92 -2.93 10.91
N ALA A 37 -15.55 -3.52 12.06
CA ALA A 37 -14.18 -3.94 12.30
C ALA A 37 -13.77 -5.10 11.37
N LEU A 38 -14.66 -6.07 11.14
CA LEU A 38 -14.44 -7.14 10.16
C LEU A 38 -14.32 -6.59 8.74
N ASP A 39 -15.21 -5.69 8.33
CA ASP A 39 -15.15 -5.05 7.00
C ASP A 39 -13.84 -4.29 6.80
N LYS A 40 -13.34 -3.62 7.84
CA LYS A 40 -12.03 -2.94 7.81
C LYS A 40 -10.87 -3.92 7.68
N ILE A 41 -10.91 -5.07 8.38
CA ILE A 41 -9.89 -6.11 8.26
C ILE A 41 -9.85 -6.65 6.82
N GLU A 42 -11.02 -6.96 6.25
CA GLU A 42 -11.12 -7.44 4.87
C GLU A 42 -10.63 -6.39 3.86
N LYS A 43 -11.04 -5.12 4.02
CA LYS A 43 -10.56 -4.02 3.19
C LYS A 43 -9.04 -3.86 3.27
N LEU A 44 -8.47 -3.93 4.47
CA LEU A 44 -7.02 -3.80 4.67
C LEU A 44 -6.24 -4.95 4.03
N GLN A 45 -6.80 -6.17 4.06
CA GLN A 45 -6.24 -7.33 3.37
C GLN A 45 -6.32 -7.18 1.84
N ALA A 46 -7.50 -6.82 1.31
CA ALA A 46 -7.68 -6.58 -0.12
C ALA A 46 -6.77 -5.46 -0.65
N LEU A 47 -6.57 -4.39 0.13
CA LEU A 47 -5.61 -3.33 -0.18
C LEU A 47 -4.18 -3.87 -0.24
N SER A 48 -3.77 -4.66 0.76
CA SER A 48 -2.43 -5.26 0.80
C SER A 48 -2.15 -6.14 -0.42
N GLU A 49 -3.13 -6.91 -0.86
CA GLU A 49 -3.01 -7.77 -2.06
C GLU A 49 -2.89 -6.96 -3.34
N LYS A 50 -3.67 -5.88 -3.49
CA LYS A 50 -3.59 -4.97 -4.63
C LYS A 50 -2.23 -4.28 -4.71
N GLU A 51 -1.73 -3.81 -3.57
CA GLU A 51 -0.40 -3.19 -3.49
C GLU A 51 0.71 -4.17 -3.85
N ALA A 52 0.71 -5.38 -3.29
CA ALA A 52 1.71 -6.41 -3.62
C ALA A 52 1.71 -6.78 -5.11
N THR A 53 0.51 -6.82 -5.72
CA THR A 53 0.35 -7.04 -7.16
C THR A 53 0.96 -5.89 -7.96
N LEU A 54 0.65 -4.64 -7.59
CA LEU A 54 1.22 -3.44 -8.21
C LEU A 54 2.74 -3.37 -8.03
N GLU A 55 3.28 -3.65 -6.85
CA GLU A 55 4.71 -3.71 -6.57
C GLU A 55 5.39 -4.68 -7.53
N THR A 56 4.83 -5.89 -7.66
CA THR A 56 5.36 -6.94 -8.54
C THR A 56 5.32 -6.51 -10.01
N LEU A 57 4.20 -5.91 -10.45
CA LEU A 57 4.04 -5.42 -11.83
C LEU A 57 5.02 -4.30 -12.15
N ILE A 58 5.12 -3.28 -11.28
CA ILE A 58 6.00 -2.13 -11.46
C ILE A 58 7.46 -2.57 -11.42
N LYS A 59 7.82 -3.46 -10.48
CA LYS A 59 9.17 -4.03 -10.38
C LYS A 59 9.55 -4.80 -11.65
N SER A 60 8.64 -5.66 -12.13
CA SER A 60 8.88 -6.49 -13.32
C SER A 60 8.96 -5.67 -14.61
N LYS A 61 8.10 -4.66 -14.77
CA LYS A 61 8.06 -3.82 -15.98
C LYS A 61 9.18 -2.77 -16.00
N GLY A 62 9.48 -2.17 -14.84
CA GLY A 62 10.46 -1.09 -14.73
C GLY A 62 11.87 -1.55 -14.42
N GLY A 63 12.08 -2.84 -14.10
CA GLY A 63 13.40 -3.37 -13.77
C GLY A 63 14.00 -2.75 -12.50
N TYR A 64 13.16 -2.35 -11.55
CA TYR A 64 13.58 -1.70 -10.32
C TYR A 64 14.09 -2.71 -9.29
N GLU A 65 14.97 -2.28 -8.39
CA GLU A 65 15.55 -3.13 -7.36
C GLU A 65 14.49 -3.53 -6.32
N ASP A 66 13.71 -2.54 -5.87
CA ASP A 66 12.57 -2.74 -4.98
C ASP A 66 11.51 -1.65 -5.22
N VAL A 67 10.25 -2.01 -5.00
CA VAL A 67 9.10 -1.12 -5.15
C VAL A 67 8.20 -1.34 -3.94
N LEU A 68 7.69 -0.24 -3.40
CA LEU A 68 6.78 -0.23 -2.28
C LEU A 68 5.57 0.59 -2.69
N VAL A 69 4.39 -0.03 -2.69
CA VAL A 69 3.13 0.63 -3.03
C VAL A 69 2.31 0.70 -1.76
N ARG A 70 1.86 1.90 -1.41
CA ARG A 70 0.96 2.14 -0.29
C ARG A 70 -0.26 2.86 -0.82
N ALA A 71 -1.42 2.22 -0.73
CA ALA A 71 -2.71 2.80 -1.00
C ALA A 71 -3.40 3.08 0.36
N ASP A 72 -3.85 4.31 0.54
CA ASP A 72 -4.66 4.75 1.68
C ASP A 72 -5.87 5.49 1.11
N ASP A 73 -7.05 4.86 1.18
CA ASP A 73 -8.32 5.34 0.63
C ASP A 73 -8.22 5.88 -0.81
N ASN A 74 -8.02 7.18 -0.97
CA ASN A 74 -7.98 7.87 -2.27
C ASN A 74 -6.56 8.22 -2.75
N GLN A 75 -5.53 7.94 -1.94
CA GLN A 75 -4.14 8.27 -2.26
C GLN A 75 -3.29 7.01 -2.41
N VAL A 76 -2.54 6.94 -3.50
CA VAL A 76 -1.55 5.89 -3.74
C VAL A 76 -0.17 6.51 -3.77
N ARG A 77 0.69 6.08 -2.86
CA ARG A 77 2.10 6.45 -2.81
C ARG A 77 2.94 5.27 -3.27
N VAL A 78 3.69 5.46 -4.34
CA VAL A 78 4.64 4.49 -4.86
C VAL A 78 6.06 4.98 -4.54
N THR A 79 6.80 4.20 -3.79
CA THR A 79 8.22 4.43 -3.51
C THR A 79 9.04 3.42 -4.29
N ILE A 80 9.97 3.88 -5.12
CA ILE A 80 10.77 3.04 -6.01
C ILE A 80 12.23 3.17 -5.63
N LYS A 81 12.89 2.05 -5.36
CA LYS A 81 14.34 1.98 -5.15
C LYS A 81 15.03 1.76 -6.50
N ALA A 82 15.67 2.81 -7.02
CA ALA A 82 16.34 2.78 -8.32
C ALA A 82 17.62 3.62 -8.32
N LYS A 83 18.61 3.23 -9.12
CA LYS A 83 19.85 4.01 -9.30
C LYS A 83 19.64 5.27 -10.14
N GLN A 84 18.64 5.26 -11.02
CA GLN A 84 18.28 6.37 -11.88
C GLN A 84 16.77 6.59 -11.84
N ASN A 85 16.35 7.84 -11.92
CA ASN A 85 14.96 8.22 -12.04
C ASN A 85 14.75 9.06 -13.31
N SER A 86 13.55 9.00 -13.88
CA SER A 86 13.16 9.85 -14.98
C SER A 86 11.69 10.20 -14.88
N ALA A 87 11.31 11.38 -15.38
CA ALA A 87 9.90 11.78 -15.46
C ALA A 87 9.06 10.80 -16.29
N LYS A 88 9.67 10.16 -17.30
CA LYS A 88 9.03 9.12 -18.11
C LYS A 88 8.69 7.88 -17.27
N SER A 89 9.67 7.39 -16.51
CA SER A 89 9.49 6.25 -15.59
C SER A 89 8.41 6.54 -14.54
N ALA A 90 8.37 7.77 -14.01
CA ALA A 90 7.33 8.19 -13.09
C ALA A 90 5.93 8.15 -13.73
N ASN A 91 5.79 8.69 -14.95
CA ASN A 91 4.52 8.68 -15.68
C ASN A 91 4.04 7.27 -16.02
N GLU A 92 4.94 6.35 -16.39
CA GLU A 92 4.59 4.95 -16.65
C GLU A 92 4.02 4.28 -15.38
N VAL A 93 4.64 4.52 -14.23
CA VAL A 93 4.17 4.02 -12.93
C VAL A 93 2.80 4.59 -12.59
N ILE A 94 2.61 5.90 -12.74
CA ILE A 94 1.31 6.55 -12.50
C ILE A 94 0.22 5.92 -13.37
N HIS A 95 0.52 5.67 -14.65
CA HIS A 95 -0.43 5.05 -15.57
C HIS A 95 -0.77 3.61 -15.17
N MET A 96 0.21 2.82 -14.72
CA MET A 96 -0.02 1.47 -14.20
C MET A 96 -0.91 1.48 -12.96
N VAL A 97 -0.61 2.35 -12.00
CA VAL A 97 -1.41 2.47 -10.77
C VAL A 97 -2.85 2.86 -11.09
N LYS A 98 -3.07 3.88 -11.93
CA LYS A 98 -4.41 4.32 -12.32
C LYS A 98 -5.19 3.25 -13.09
N LYS A 99 -4.51 2.32 -13.74
CA LYS A 99 -5.15 1.22 -14.46
C LYS A 99 -5.66 0.13 -13.51
N GLU A 100 -4.88 -0.22 -12.49
CA GLU A 100 -5.26 -1.23 -11.50
C GLU A 100 -6.18 -0.67 -10.40
N ILE A 101 -5.98 0.61 -10.04
CA ILE A 101 -6.77 1.34 -9.05
C ILE A 101 -7.34 2.60 -9.72
N PRO A 102 -8.45 2.47 -10.46
CA PRO A 102 -9.09 3.62 -11.12
C PRO A 102 -9.61 4.66 -10.12
N ASP A 103 -9.90 4.24 -8.88
CA ASP A 103 -10.38 5.11 -7.79
C ASP A 103 -9.25 5.94 -7.14
N ALA A 104 -7.99 5.77 -7.56
CA ALA A 104 -6.87 6.53 -7.04
C ALA A 104 -6.89 7.98 -7.56
N GLU A 105 -7.42 8.91 -6.76
CA GLU A 105 -7.43 10.33 -7.08
C GLU A 105 -6.02 10.91 -7.15
N TYR A 106 -5.17 10.56 -6.19
CA TYR A 106 -3.82 11.09 -6.08
C TYR A 106 -2.78 9.98 -6.12
N VAL A 107 -1.95 9.96 -7.17
CA VAL A 107 -0.81 9.04 -7.28
C VAL A 107 0.49 9.82 -7.13
N THR A 108 1.26 9.50 -6.10
CA THR A 108 2.58 10.09 -5.84
C THR A 108 3.66 9.06 -6.10
N VAL A 109 4.67 9.39 -6.92
CA VAL A 109 5.82 8.52 -7.19
C VAL A 109 7.08 9.16 -6.61
N GLU A 110 7.75 8.45 -5.71
CA GLU A 110 8.98 8.85 -5.06
C GLU A 110 10.11 7.89 -5.44
N PHE A 111 11.23 8.43 -5.92
CA PHE A 111 12.41 7.62 -6.24
C PHE A 111 13.45 7.76 -5.13
N GLN A 112 13.75 6.66 -4.46
CA GLN A 112 14.87 6.59 -3.53
C GLN A 112 16.11 6.04 -4.24
N PRO A 113 17.25 6.74 -4.19
CA PRO A 113 18.48 6.26 -4.79
C PRO A 113 18.89 4.92 -4.16
N ALA A 114 19.10 3.92 -5.02
CA ALA A 114 19.75 2.69 -4.61
C ALA A 114 21.25 2.97 -4.49
N GLY A 115 21.79 2.81 -3.27
CA GLY A 115 23.23 2.94 -3.00
C GLY A 115 24.10 1.95 -3.76
#